data_AF-A0A1A1WRL3-F1
#
_entry.id   AF-A0A1A1WRL3-F1
#
_cell.length_a   1.000
_cell.length_b   1.000
_cell.length_c   1.000
_cell.angle_alpha   90.00
_cell.angle_beta   90.00
_cell.angle_gamma   90.00
#
_symmetry.space_group_name_H-M   'P 1'
#
loop_
_entity.id
_entity.type
_entity.pdbx_description
1 polymer ?
#
loop_
_entity_poly.entity_id
_entity_poly.type
_entity_poly.pdbx_seq_one_letter_code
_entity_poly.pdbx_strand_id
1 'polypeptide(L)' 'MKKKVEIEVDLELVDEAIRRFGVAGAREAVNLALRTLLHEDPSVEEDDEYDEFSNLNAWQPRRTVGPG' A
#
# COMPACT_ATOMS: atom_id res chain seq x y z
N MET A 1 -15.04 -18.42 9.05
CA MET A 1 -16.38 -18.69 8.47
C MET A 1 -16.84 -17.43 7.75
N LYS A 2 -17.22 -17.49 6.46
CA LYS A 2 -17.69 -16.31 5.72
C LYS A 2 -19.23 -16.32 5.72
N LYS A 3 -19.86 -15.30 6.30
CA LYS A 3 -21.31 -15.08 6.18
C LYS A 3 -21.57 -14.02 5.12
N LYS A 4 -22.61 -14.19 4.31
CA LYS A 4 -23.07 -13.16 3.38
C LYS A 4 -23.83 -12.12 4.20
N VAL A 5 -23.43 -10.86 4.05
CA VAL A 5 -24.12 -9.70 4.63
C VAL A 5 -24.45 -8.78 3.46
N GLU A 6 -25.67 -8.27 3.42
CA GLU A 6 -26.10 -7.29 2.42
C GLU A 6 -26.13 -5.92 3.08
N ILE A 7 -25.41 -4.98 2.49
CA ILE A 7 -25.28 -3.59 2.96
C ILE A 7 -25.31 -2.67 1.74
N GLU A 8 -25.90 -1.50 1.90
CA GLU A 8 -25.82 -0.43 0.90
C GLU A 8 -24.57 0.40 1.18
N VAL A 9 -23.77 0.65 0.13
CA VAL A 9 -22.51 1.40 0.23
C VAL A 9 -22.44 2.34 -0.95
N ASP A 10 -21.89 3.53 -0.72
CA ASP A 10 -21.60 4.49 -1.77
C ASP A 10 -20.59 3.91 -2.76
N LEU A 11 -20.97 3.87 -4.04
CA LEU A 11 -20.12 3.33 -5.10
C LEU A 11 -18.90 4.21 -5.36
N GLU A 12 -19.01 5.53 -5.23
CA GLU A 12 -17.88 6.44 -5.42
C GLU A 12 -16.82 6.22 -4.35
N LEU A 13 -17.25 5.96 -3.10
CA LEU A 13 -16.34 5.64 -2.00
C LEU A 13 -15.63 4.30 -2.21
N VAL A 14 -16.36 3.32 -2.74
CA VAL A 14 -15.81 1.99 -3.07
C VAL A 14 -14.79 2.08 -4.19
N ASP A 15 -15.11 2.81 -5.25
CA ASP A 15 -14.19 3.00 -6.39
C ASP A 15 -12.93 3.77 -5.97
N GLU A 16 -13.07 4.78 -5.11
CA GLU A 16 -11.92 5.49 -4.55
C GLU A 16 -11.06 4.56 -3.69
N ALA A 17 -11.67 3.70 -2.86
CA ALA A 17 -10.94 2.71 -2.08
C ALA A 17 -10.23 1.67 -2.96
N ILE A 18 -10.88 1.22 -4.04
CA ILE A 18 -10.27 0.34 -5.03
C ILE A 18 -9.05 1.00 -5.66
N ARG A 19 -9.19 2.26 -6.10
CA ARG A 19 -8.10 3.02 -6.72
C ARG A 19 -6.94 3.27 -5.74
N ARG A 20 -7.25 3.69 -4.52
CA ARG A 20 -6.26 4.10 -3.52
C ARG A 20 -5.47 2.94 -2.93
N PHE A 21 -6.13 1.80 -2.74
CA PHE A 21 -5.53 0.62 -2.10
C PHE A 21 -5.26 -0.54 -3.06
N GLY A 22 -5.55 -0.38 -4.36
CA GLY A 22 -5.25 -1.36 -5.40
C GLY A 22 -5.98 -2.70 -5.24
N VAL A 23 -7.14 -2.71 -4.60
CA VAL A 23 -7.90 -3.94 -4.31
C VAL A 23 -8.77 -4.38 -5.49
N ALA A 24 -9.06 -5.68 -5.61
CA ALA A 24 -9.70 -6.24 -6.81
C ALA A 24 -11.21 -5.99 -6.91
N GLY A 25 -11.84 -5.39 -5.89
CA GLY A 25 -13.24 -5.00 -5.95
C GLY A 25 -13.87 -4.63 -4.61
N ALA A 26 -15.16 -4.31 -4.65
CA ALA A 26 -15.93 -3.80 -3.50
C ALA A 26 -15.83 -4.65 -2.24
N ARG A 27 -15.90 -5.98 -2.42
CA ARG A 27 -15.78 -6.93 -1.31
C ARG A 27 -14.42 -6.83 -0.62
N GLU A 28 -13.34 -6.66 -1.36
CA GLU A 28 -12.00 -6.51 -0.77
C GLU A 28 -11.83 -5.13 -0.15
N ALA A 29 -12.31 -4.07 -0.80
CA ALA A 29 -12.30 -2.72 -0.24
C ALA A 29 -13.00 -2.66 1.11
N VAL A 30 -14.20 -3.23 1.23
CA VAL A 30 -14.96 -3.26 2.49
C VAL A 30 -14.25 -4.13 3.54
N ASN A 31 -13.71 -5.30 3.16
CA ASN A 31 -12.98 -6.12 4.12
C ASN A 31 -11.67 -5.46 4.60
N LEU A 32 -10.99 -4.72 3.72
CA LEU A 32 -9.79 -3.96 4.07
C LEU A 32 -10.15 -2.83 5.04
N ALA A 33 -11.18 -2.04 4.74
CA ALA A 33 -11.65 -0.96 5.61
C ALA A 33 -12.08 -1.45 6.99
N LEU A 34 -12.83 -2.57 7.05
CA LEU A 34 -13.21 -3.17 8.33
C LEU A 34 -12.00 -3.68 9.10
N ARG A 35 -11.00 -4.23 8.41
CA ARG A 35 -9.76 -4.65 9.06
C ARG A 35 -9.00 -3.45 9.61
N THR A 36 -8.81 -2.39 8.85
CA THR A 36 -8.10 -1.19 9.33
C THR A 36 -8.79 -0.55 10.54
N LEU A 37 -10.13 -0.47 10.54
CA LEU A 37 -10.89 0.05 11.68
C LEU A 37 -10.78 -0.84 12.94
N LEU A 38 -10.67 -2.15 12.76
CA LEU A 38 -10.51 -3.10 13.87
C LEU A 38 -9.05 -3.30 14.29
N HIS A 39 -8.10 -2.81 13.48
CA HIS A 39 -6.66 -2.95 13.69
C HIS A 39 -6.03 -1.64 14.16
N GLU A 40 -6.82 -0.75 14.77
CA GLU A 40 -6.35 0.49 15.40
C GLU A 40 -5.53 0.16 16.67
N ASP A 41 -4.32 -0.37 16.43
CA ASP A 41 -3.12 -0.09 17.22
C ASP A 41 -2.16 0.64 16.27
N PRO A 42 -1.87 1.93 16.50
CA PRO A 42 -1.15 2.78 15.56
C PRO A 42 0.37 2.57 15.68
N SER A 43 0.87 1.45 15.18
CA SER A 43 2.33 1.20 15.12
C SER A 43 2.75 0.44 13.87
N VAL A 44 2.24 0.86 12.73
CA VAL A 44 3.01 0.78 11.48
C VAL A 44 3.34 2.25 11.21
N GLU A 45 4.26 2.86 11.96
CA GLU A 45 5.66 2.89 11.54
C GLU A 45 5.76 2.38 10.12
N GLU A 46 5.55 3.31 9.17
CA GLU A 46 6.28 3.28 7.91
C GLU A 46 7.74 3.05 8.32
N ASP A 47 8.12 1.79 8.45
CA ASP A 47 9.48 1.37 8.17
C ASP A 47 9.63 1.75 6.70
N ASP A 48 10.04 3.01 6.50
CA ASP A 48 10.93 3.42 5.44
C ASP A 48 12.19 2.54 5.57
N GLU A 49 12.04 1.22 5.36
CA GLU A 49 13.10 0.41 4.82
C GLU A 49 13.35 1.02 3.45
N TYR A 50 14.25 2.01 3.45
CA TYR A 50 14.99 2.48 2.31
C TYR A 50 15.44 1.26 1.51
N ASP A 51 14.65 0.89 0.50
CA ASP A 51 15.01 -0.19 -0.40
C ASP A 51 16.15 0.34 -1.27
N GLU A 52 17.39 -0.07 -0.96
CA GLU A 52 18.60 0.36 -1.69
C GLU A 52 18.55 0.04 -3.20
N PHE A 53 17.53 -0.69 -3.65
CA PHE A 53 17.23 -0.99 -5.04
C PHE A 53 16.43 0.11 -5.79
N SER A 54 15.82 1.08 -5.10
CA SER A 54 15.11 2.21 -5.74
C SER A 54 16.03 3.36 -6.14
N ASN A 55 17.27 3.38 -5.65
CA ASN A 55 18.28 4.34 -6.11
C ASN A 55 18.83 3.89 -7.46
N LEU A 56 18.30 4.48 -8.55
CA LEU A 56 18.82 4.29 -9.92
C LEU A 56 20.32 4.68 -10.05
N ASN A 57 20.86 5.41 -9.07
CA ASN A 57 22.29 5.70 -8.94
C ASN A 57 23.15 4.53 -8.44
N ALA A 58 22.58 3.45 -7.88
CA ALA A 58 23.32 2.28 -7.40
C ALA A 58 24.02 1.50 -8.54
N TRP A 59 23.57 1.69 -9.79
CA TRP A 59 24.19 1.11 -10.98
C TRP A 59 25.19 2.04 -11.68
N GLN A 60 25.40 3.27 -11.16
CA GLN A 60 26.40 4.15 -11.75
C GLN A 60 27.80 3.64 -11.38
N PRO A 61 28.63 3.26 -12.37
CA PRO A 61 30.01 2.92 -12.11
C PRO A 61 30.66 4.14 -11.49
N ARG A 62 31.20 4.01 -10.28
CA ARG A 62 32.04 5.06 -9.68
C ARG A 62 33.21 5.27 -10.62
N ARG A 63 33.11 6.26 -11.50
CA ARG A 63 34.24 6.74 -12.30
C ARG A 63 35.26 7.21 -11.28
N THR A 64 36.27 6.38 -11.04
CA THR A 64 37.47 6.75 -10.33
C THR A 64 38.13 7.85 -11.15
N VAL A 65 37.72 9.09 -10.89
CA VAL A 65 38.55 10.25 -11.18
C VAL A 65 39.61 10.24 -10.08
N GLY A 66 40.77 9.65 -10.43
CA GLY A 66 41.98 9.66 -9.63
C GLY A 66 43.12 10.21 -10.50
N PRO A 67 43.87 11.23 -10.05
CA PRO A 67 44.75 12.07 -10.86
C PRO A 67 46.19 11.52 -10.94
N GLY A 68 46.95 11.93 -11.95
CA GLY A 68 48.42 11.78 -12.02
C GLY A 68 48.91 11.22 -13.34
#